data_AF-A0A9P9P640-F1
#
_entry.id   AF-A0A9P9P640-F1
#
_cell.length_a   1.000
_cell.length_b   1.000
_cell.length_c   1.000
_cell.angle_alpha   90.00
_cell.angle_beta   90.00
_cell.angle_gamma   90.00
#
_symmetry.space_group_name_H-M   'P 1'
#
loop_
_entity.id
_entity.type
_entity.pdbx_description
1 polymer ?
#
loop_
_entity_poly.entity_id
_entity_poly.type
_entity_poly.pdbx_seq_one_letter_code
_entity_poly.pdbx_strand_id
1 'polypeptide(L)'
;MSAAAKNIALVALGAAGAVFAVNTIAKPTASQGIAGAVRKQLDNYNDTIHPEQDRRDTIFDRTKLMNAAKTRKPWNMTYAEKERVAQGHE
;
A
#
# COMPACT_ATOMS: atom_id res chain seq x y z
N MET A 1 51.91 16.39 32.16
CA MET A 1 51.50 15.76 30.88
C MET A 1 52.51 16.09 29.79
N SER A 2 53.09 15.07 29.16
CA SER A 2 54.03 15.22 28.04
C SER A 2 53.35 15.81 26.79
N ALA A 3 54.10 16.53 25.96
CA ALA A 3 53.61 17.06 24.67
C ALA A 3 53.04 15.96 23.77
N ALA A 4 53.62 14.76 23.81
CA ALA A 4 53.12 13.61 23.07
C ALA A 4 51.71 13.19 23.52
N ALA A 5 51.44 13.20 24.82
CA ALA A 5 50.13 12.86 25.37
C ALA A 5 49.06 13.89 24.99
N LYS A 6 49.42 15.18 24.92
CA LYS A 6 48.51 16.25 24.46
C LYS A 6 48.16 16.11 22.98
N ASN A 7 49.15 15.80 22.14
CA ASN A 7 48.94 15.60 20.70
C ASN A 7 48.08 14.37 20.42
N ILE A 8 48.32 13.25 21.12
CA ILE A 8 47.50 12.04 21.01
C ILE A 8 46.05 12.32 21.41
N ALA A 9 45.83 13.04 22.50
CA ALA A 9 44.49 13.41 22.95
C ALA A 9 43.76 14.31 21.93
N LEU A 10 44.46 15.27 21.32
CA LEU A 10 43.90 16.14 20.28
C LEU A 10 43.50 15.38 19.02
N VAL A 11 44.35 14.46 18.57
CA VAL A 11 44.05 13.60 17.40
C VAL A 11 42.88 12.68 17.69
N ALA A 12 42.82 12.09 18.89
CA ALA A 12 41.71 11.24 19.30
C ALA A 12 40.37 12.01 19.36
N LEU A 13 40.37 13.22 19.91
CA LEU A 13 39.19 14.09 19.95
C LEU A 13 38.75 14.53 18.55
N GLY A 14 39.69 14.89 17.68
CA GLY A 14 39.41 15.25 16.29
C GLY A 14 38.81 14.07 15.50
N ALA A 15 39.38 12.88 15.65
CA ALA A 15 38.87 11.67 15.01
C ALA A 15 37.47 11.30 15.51
N ALA A 16 37.24 11.36 16.83
CA ALA A 16 35.92 11.10 17.41
C ALA A 16 34.87 12.12 16.93
N GLY A 17 35.23 13.41 16.87
CA GLY A 17 34.36 14.47 16.36
C GLY A 17 34.00 14.28 14.89
N ALA A 18 34.96 13.87 14.05
CA ALA A 18 34.73 13.61 12.63
C ALA A 18 33.77 12.44 12.40
N VAL A 19 33.92 11.34 13.14
CA VAL A 19 33.02 10.18 13.05
C VAL A 19 31.59 10.54 13.48
N PHE A 20 31.45 11.33 14.56
CA PHE A 20 30.15 11.78 15.02
C PHE A 20 29.45 12.70 14.01
N ALA A 21 30.18 13.65 13.42
CA ALA A 21 29.64 14.57 12.41
C ALA A 21 29.20 13.86 11.13
N VAL A 22 29.95 12.86 10.66
CA VAL A 22 29.52 12.05 9.51
C VAL A 22 28.25 11.26 9.84
N ASN A 23 28.14 10.68 11.03
CA ASN A 23 26.97 9.91 11.44
C ASN A 23 25.69 10.76 11.58
N THR A 24 25.80 12.06 11.89
CA THR A 24 24.65 12.97 11.96
C THR A 24 24.24 13.52 10.60
N ILE A 25 25.21 13.77 9.70
CA ILE A 25 24.93 14.29 8.35
C ILE A 25 24.48 13.18 7.39
N ALA A 26 25.08 12.00 7.48
CA ALA A 26 24.81 10.90 6.55
C ALA A 26 23.50 10.15 6.84
N LYS A 27 22.89 10.36 8.01
CA LYS A 27 21.59 9.76 8.31
C LYS A 27 20.50 10.52 7.55
N PRO A 28 19.75 9.86 6.65
CA PRO A 28 18.61 10.50 6.03
C PRO A 28 17.65 10.96 7.12
N THR A 29 17.22 12.22 7.05
CA THR A 29 16.25 12.76 7.99
C THR A 29 14.96 11.96 7.90
N ALA A 30 14.18 11.90 8.99
CA ALA A 30 12.93 11.14 9.02
C ALA A 30 11.99 11.47 7.85
N SER A 31 12.00 12.72 7.38
CA SER A 31 11.23 13.17 6.21
C SER A 31 11.71 12.56 4.88
N GLN A 32 13.02 12.37 4.68
CA GLN A 32 13.55 11.73 3.47
C GLN A 32 13.23 10.24 3.42
N GLY A 33 13.27 9.55 4.57
CA GLY A 33 12.84 8.16 4.68
C GLY A 33 11.36 7.97 4.32
N ILE A 34 10.50 8.87 4.82
CA ILE A 34 9.05 8.85 4.53
C ILE A 34 8.79 9.12 3.03
N ALA A 35 9.42 10.15 2.45
CA ALA A 35 9.23 10.46 1.03
C ALA A 35 9.66 9.30 0.11
N GLY A 36 10.76 8.61 0.44
CA GLY A 36 11.19 7.41 -0.28
C GLY A 36 10.23 6.23 -0.12
N ALA A 37 9.69 6.01 1.09
CA ALA A 37 8.72 4.96 1.34
C ALA A 37 7.39 5.19 0.60
N VAL A 38 6.90 6.44 0.56
CA VAL A 38 5.66 6.80 -0.15
C VAL A 38 5.81 6.62 -1.66
N ARG A 39 6.94 7.03 -2.25
CA ARG A 39 7.19 6.77 -3.69
C ARG A 39 7.22 5.29 -3.99
N LYS A 40 7.94 4.50 -3.17
CA LYS A 40 8.01 3.05 -3.33
C LYS A 40 6.62 2.39 -3.22
N GLN A 41 5.76 2.88 -2.33
CA GLN A 41 4.37 2.40 -2.24
C GLN A 41 3.57 2.73 -3.49
N LEU A 42 3.73 3.93 -4.05
CA LEU A 42 3.04 4.34 -5.27
C LEU A 42 3.53 3.56 -6.50
N ASP A 43 4.84 3.36 -6.61
CA ASP A 43 5.44 2.55 -7.68
C ASP A 43 4.96 1.09 -7.58
N ASN A 44 5.00 0.50 -6.39
CA ASN A 44 4.48 -0.85 -6.16
C ASN A 44 2.98 -0.98 -6.48
N TYR A 45 2.18 0.05 -6.17
CA TYR A 45 0.76 0.07 -6.48
C TYR A 45 0.53 0.09 -7.99
N ASN A 46 1.26 0.94 -8.72
CA ASN A 46 1.15 1.04 -10.18
C ASN A 46 1.69 -0.18 -10.93
N ASP A 47 2.70 -0.88 -10.38
CA ASP A 47 3.28 -2.10 -10.96
C ASP A 47 2.36 -3.33 -10.80
N THR A 48 1.44 -3.30 -9.83
CA THR A 48 0.40 -4.33 -9.74
C THR A 48 -0.69 -4.10 -10.77
N ILE A 49 -0.86 -5.06 -11.69
CA ILE A 49 -2.04 -5.12 -12.57
C ILE A 49 -3.27 -5.19 -11.67
N HIS A 50 -4.01 -4.09 -11.59
CA HIS A 50 -5.32 -4.09 -10.96
C HIS A 50 -6.30 -4.82 -11.89
N PRO A 51 -7.16 -5.71 -11.38
CA PRO A 51 -8.32 -6.14 -12.16
C PRO A 51 -9.08 -4.87 -12.55
N GLU A 52 -9.39 -4.72 -13.85
CA GLU A 52 -10.24 -3.63 -14.34
C GLU A 52 -11.50 -3.60 -13.49
N GLN A 53 -11.65 -2.56 -12.66
CA GLN A 53 -12.90 -2.34 -11.97
C GLN A 53 -13.91 -1.89 -13.03
N ASP A 54 -14.84 -2.77 -13.39
CA ASP A 54 -15.97 -2.37 -14.22
C ASP A 54 -16.63 -1.17 -13.52
N ARG A 55 -16.82 -0.09 -14.27
CA ARG A 55 -17.41 1.15 -13.77
C ARG A 55 -18.82 0.93 -13.21
N ARG A 56 -19.47 -0.20 -13.53
CA ARG A 56 -20.76 -0.64 -13.00
C ARG A 56 -20.64 -1.51 -11.75
N ASP A 57 -19.46 -2.05 -11.47
CA ASP A 57 -19.14 -2.84 -10.28
C ASP A 57 -18.84 -1.89 -9.10
N THR A 58 -19.85 -1.09 -8.77
CA THR A 58 -19.85 -0.33 -7.52
C THR A 58 -19.90 -1.31 -6.34
N ILE A 59 -19.49 -0.87 -5.13
CA ILE A 59 -19.58 -1.65 -3.88
C ILE A 59 -20.95 -2.35 -3.71
N PHE A 60 -22.01 -1.78 -4.30
CA PHE A 60 -23.33 -2.37 -4.38
C PHE A 60 -23.74 -2.57 -5.84
N ASP A 61 -23.31 -3.65 -6.48
CA ASP A 61 -23.93 -4.09 -7.74
C ASP A 61 -25.41 -4.41 -7.48
N ARG A 62 -26.27 -3.45 -7.84
CA ARG A 62 -27.71 -3.55 -7.70
C ARG A 62 -28.27 -4.77 -8.41
N THR A 63 -27.70 -5.16 -9.55
CA THR A 63 -28.16 -6.32 -10.32
C THR A 63 -27.90 -7.60 -9.53
N LYS A 64 -26.68 -7.77 -9.02
CA LYS A 64 -26.31 -8.90 -8.17
C LYS A 64 -27.14 -8.96 -6.88
N LEU A 65 -27.36 -7.83 -6.22
CA LEU A 65 -28.19 -7.77 -5.01
C LEU A 65 -29.66 -8.13 -5.30
N MET A 66 -30.23 -7.62 -6.39
CA MET A 66 -31.60 -7.96 -6.79
C MET A 66 -31.73 -9.43 -7.20
N ASN A 67 -30.76 -9.97 -7.94
CA ASN A 67 -30.75 -11.38 -8.30
C ASN A 67 -30.64 -12.26 -7.06
N ALA A 68 -29.76 -11.94 -6.10
CA ALA A 68 -29.64 -12.67 -4.84
C ALA A 68 -30.94 -12.64 -4.02
N ALA A 69 -31.61 -11.48 -3.97
CA ALA A 69 -32.90 -11.34 -3.29
C ALA A 69 -34.00 -12.19 -3.95
N LYS A 70 -34.01 -12.25 -5.29
CA LYS A 70 -34.94 -13.07 -6.09
C LYS A 70 -34.68 -14.57 -5.93
N THR A 71 -33.42 -14.99 -5.89
CA THR A 71 -33.04 -16.39 -5.63
C THR A 71 -33.51 -16.83 -4.24
N ARG A 72 -33.34 -15.98 -3.21
CA ARG A 72 -33.79 -16.29 -1.85
C ARG A 72 -35.32 -16.26 -1.70
N LYS A 73 -36.01 -15.42 -2.49
CA LYS A 73 -37.47 -15.24 -2.45
C LYS A 73 -38.05 -15.36 -3.86
N PRO A 74 -38.30 -16.59 -4.34
CA PRO A 74 -38.72 -16.87 -5.73
C PRO A 74 -40.03 -16.19 -6.16
N TRP A 75 -40.89 -15.80 -5.21
CA TRP A 75 -42.10 -15.03 -5.50
C TRP A 75 -41.83 -13.59 -5.95
N ASN A 76 -40.62 -13.06 -5.74
CA ASN A 76 -40.18 -11.75 -6.24
C ASN A 76 -39.69 -11.81 -7.71
N MET A 77 -39.62 -12.99 -8.32
CA MET A 77 -39.31 -13.14 -9.74
C MET A 77 -40.53 -12.85 -10.61
N THR A 78 -40.31 -12.15 -11.71
CA THR A 78 -41.31 -11.97 -12.77
C THR A 78 -41.58 -13.29 -13.50
N TYR A 79 -42.70 -13.36 -14.23
CA TYR A 79 -43.05 -14.55 -15.00
C TYR A 79 -41.98 -14.92 -16.03
N ALA A 80 -41.49 -13.95 -16.80
CA ALA A 80 -40.42 -14.14 -17.78
C ALA A 80 -39.06 -14.53 -17.17
N GLU A 81 -38.81 -14.20 -15.90
CA GLU A 81 -37.61 -14.67 -15.18
C GLU A 81 -37.76 -16.15 -14.78
N LYS A 82 -38.95 -16.56 -14.33
CA LYS A 82 -39.22 -17.96 -14.00
C LYS A 82 -39.15 -18.86 -15.22
N GLU A 83 -39.67 -18.41 -16.36
CA GLU A 83 -39.60 -19.15 -17.63
C GLU A 83 -38.16 -19.35 -18.09
N ARG A 84 -37.31 -18.31 -18.03
CA ARG A 84 -35.88 -18.43 -18.35
C ARG A 84 -35.12 -19.39 -17.43
N VAL A 85 -35.43 -19.39 -16.14
CA VAL A 85 -34.83 -20.36 -15.20
C VAL A 85 -35.30 -21.78 -15.54
N ALA A 86 -36.59 -21.98 -15.81
CA ALA A 86 -37.12 -23.29 -16.18
C ALA A 86 -36.48 -23.85 -17.46
N GLN A 87 -36.33 -23.01 -18.50
CA GLN A 87 -35.68 -23.39 -19.76
C GLN A 87 -34.17 -23.63 -19.63
N GLY A 88 -33.50 -23.01 -18.66
CA GLY A 88 -32.08 -23.24 -18.39
C GLY A 88 -31.78 -24.48 -17.55
N HIS A 89 -32.80 -25.20 -17.10
CA HIS A 89 -32.70 -26.46 -16.36
C HIS A 89 -33.06 -27.70 -17.19
N GLU A 90 -33.41 -27.52 -18.47
CA GLU A 90 -33.54 -28.57 -19.49
C GLU A 90 -32.19 -28.81 -20.19
#